data_AF-A0A2J0LUA9-F1
#
_entry.id   AF-A0A2J0LUA9-F1
#
_cell.length_a   1.000
_cell.length_b   1.000
_cell.length_c   1.000
_cell.angle_alpha   90.00
_cell.angle_beta   90.00
_cell.angle_gamma   90.00
#
_symmetry.space_group_name_H-M   'P 1'
#
loop_
_entity.id
_entity.type
_entity.pdbx_description
1 polymer ?
#
loop_
_entity_poly.entity_id
_entity_poly.type
_entity_poly.pdbx_seq_one_letter_code
_entity_poly.pdbx_strand_id
1 'polypeptide(L)'
;MRILYNLAFIIFGIFYMPYMIFTKRYRYGMKDRFGFLPEKIKSICSKNKIIWVHAVSVGEIKAAGILAPLLRKAFPSHALIFSTVTHTG
;
A
#
# COMPACT_ATOMS: atom_id res chain seq x y z
N MET A 1 -21.02 25.74 -1.24
CA MET A 1 -21.05 24.26 -1.40
C MET A 1 -19.75 23.57 -0.98
N ARG A 2 -18.56 23.91 -1.52
CA ARG A 2 -17.29 23.23 -1.18
C ARG A 2 -16.87 23.34 0.30
N ILE A 3 -17.06 24.50 0.94
CA ILE A 3 -16.68 24.71 2.34
C ILE A 3 -17.56 23.89 3.31
N LEU A 4 -18.88 23.89 3.08
CA LEU A 4 -19.81 23.09 3.87
C LEU A 4 -19.55 21.58 3.70
N TYR A 5 -19.29 21.14 2.46
CA TYR A 5 -18.88 19.76 2.17
C TYR A 5 -17.59 19.37 2.91
N ASN A 6 -16.56 20.22 2.86
CA ASN A 6 -15.29 19.98 3.55
C ASN A 6 -15.48 19.93 5.07
N LEU A 7 -16.29 20.83 5.64
CA LEU A 7 -16.61 20.84 7.07
C LEU A 7 -17.35 19.56 7.48
N ALA A 8 -18.38 19.16 6.72
CA ALA A 8 -19.11 17.92 6.96
C ALA A 8 -18.17 16.70 6.87
N PHE A 9 -17.26 16.68 5.89
CA PHE A 9 -16.28 15.61 5.72
C PHE A 9 -15.30 15.53 6.90
N ILE A 10 -14.80 16.68 7.38
CA ILE A 10 -13.91 16.74 8.55
C ILE A 10 -14.63 16.26 9.80
N ILE A 11 -15.85 16.77 10.04
CA ILE A 11 -16.67 16.39 11.20
C ILE A 11 -16.93 14.88 11.18
N PHE A 12 -17.40 14.34 10.05
CA PHE A 12 -17.62 12.91 9.89
C PHE A 12 -16.33 12.11 10.09
N GLY A 13 -15.21 12.59 9.55
CA GLY A 13 -13.89 11.98 9.72
C GLY A 13 -13.47 11.89 11.19
N ILE A 14 -13.65 12.96 11.98
CA ILE A 14 -13.32 12.99 13.42
C ILE A 14 -14.14 11.95 14.19
N PHE A 15 -15.45 11.84 13.91
CA PHE A 15 -16.31 10.87 14.59
C PHE A 15 -16.08 9.43 14.12
N TYR A 16 -15.70 9.22 12.86
CA TYR A 16 -15.43 7.91 12.30
C TYR A 16 -14.03 7.37 12.65
N MET A 17 -13.07 8.26 12.92
CA MET A 17 -11.68 7.91 13.20
C MET A 17 -11.50 6.96 14.40
N PRO A 18 -12.15 7.17 15.57
CA PRO A 18 -12.11 6.20 16.67
C PRO A 18 -12.57 4.80 16.25
N TYR A 19 -13.68 4.72 15.50
CA TYR A 19 -14.19 3.45 15.00
C TYR A 19 -13.17 2.72 14.12
N MET A 20 -12.47 3.43 13.24
CA MET A 20 -11.39 2.85 12.42
C MET A 20 -10.22 2.34 13.28
N ILE A 21 -9.82 3.06 14.33
CA ILE A 21 -8.70 2.68 15.19
C ILE A 21 -9.01 1.40 15.99
N PHE A 22 -10.23 1.26 16.52
CA PHE A 22 -10.61 0.13 17.36
C PHE A 22 -11.00 -1.13 16.57
N THR A 23 -11.35 -0.98 15.29
CA THR A 23 -11.78 -2.10 14.45
C THR A 23 -10.57 -2.86 13.87
N LYS A 24 -10.43 -4.15 14.22
CA LYS A 24 -9.30 -5.02 13.79
C LYS A 24 -9.08 -5.06 12.27
N ARG A 25 -10.16 -4.98 11.48
CA ARG A 25 -10.09 -4.96 10.00
C ARG A 25 -9.26 -3.80 9.46
N TYR A 26 -9.37 -2.62 10.06
CA TYR A 26 -8.67 -1.43 9.59
C TYR A 26 -7.26 -1.34 10.15
N ARG A 27 -6.96 -2.02 11.26
CA ARG A 27 -5.62 -2.08 11.87
C ARG A 27 -4.59 -2.86 11.07
N TYR A 28 -5.03 -3.81 10.23
CA TYR A 28 -4.12 -4.60 9.42
C TYR A 28 -3.40 -3.71 8.39
N GLY A 29 -2.07 -3.75 8.39
CA GLY A 29 -1.23 -2.97 7.47
C GLY A 29 -1.22 -1.46 7.72
N MET A 30 -1.81 -0.92 8.82
CA MET A 30 -1.76 0.52 9.11
C MET A 30 -0.34 1.03 9.24
N LYS A 31 0.54 0.28 9.92
CA LYS A 31 1.96 0.64 10.08
C LYS A 31 2.62 0.83 8.71
N ASP A 32 2.40 -0.10 7.79
CA ASP A 32 2.95 -0.03 6.44
C ASP A 32 2.38 1.18 5.66
N ARG A 33 1.09 1.50 5.83
CA ARG A 33 0.43 2.67 5.23
C ARG A 33 0.98 4.01 5.72
N PHE A 34 1.43 4.07 6.98
CA PHE A 34 2.10 5.24 7.55
C PHE A 34 3.62 5.25 7.27
N GLY A 35 4.13 4.34 6.43
CA GLY A 35 5.55 4.27 6.07
C GLY A 35 6.44 3.58 7.10
N PHE A 36 5.87 2.97 8.14
CA PHE A 36 6.60 2.12 9.09
C PHE A 36 6.84 0.75 8.48
N LEU A 37 7.66 0.72 7.44
CA LEU A 37 8.04 -0.49 6.72
C LEU A 37 9.09 -1.30 7.52
N PRO A 38 9.10 -2.64 7.39
CA PRO A 38 10.15 -3.49 7.96
C PRO A 38 11.55 -3.07 7.50
N GLU A 39 12.56 -3.21 8.36
CA GLU A 39 13.94 -2.84 8.04
C GLU A 39 14.48 -3.54 6.79
N LYS A 40 14.03 -4.77 6.54
CA LYS A 40 14.36 -5.51 5.32
C LYS A 40 13.96 -4.74 4.06
N ILE A 41 12.74 -4.18 4.02
CA ILE A 41 12.27 -3.39 2.87
C ILE A 41 13.07 -2.10 2.76
N LYS A 42 13.29 -1.39 3.88
CA LYS A 42 14.10 -0.16 3.89
C LYS A 42 15.53 -0.39 3.37
N SER A 43 16.16 -1.50 3.75
CA SER A 43 17.49 -1.90 3.32
C SER A 43 17.54 -2.26 1.83
N ILE A 44 16.48 -2.91 1.31
CA ILE A 44 16.35 -3.15 -0.13
C ILE A 44 16.24 -1.82 -0.88
N CYS A 45 15.46 -0.88 -0.34
CA CYS A 45 15.26 0.44 -0.95
C CYS A 45 16.50 1.32 -0.96
N SER A 46 17.35 1.24 0.07
CA SER A 46 18.57 2.05 0.12
C SER A 46 19.68 1.50 -0.78
N LYS A 47 19.68 0.19 -1.07
CA LYS A 47 20.77 -0.48 -1.80
C LYS A 47 20.49 -0.75 -3.28
N ASN A 48 19.23 -0.70 -3.71
CA ASN A 48 18.84 -1.11 -5.06
C ASN A 48 17.97 -0.05 -5.74
N LYS A 49 18.05 0.01 -7.07
CA LYS A 49 17.00 0.66 -7.86
C LYS A 49 15.73 -0.17 -7.75
N ILE A 50 14.58 0.46 -7.50
CA ILE A 50 13.32 -0.28 -7.25
C ILE A 50 12.33 -0.09 -8.37
N ILE A 51 11.66 -1.19 -8.71
CA ILE A 51 10.38 -1.19 -9.40
C ILE A 51 9.32 -1.58 -8.37
N TRP A 52 8.50 -0.60 -7.97
CA TRP A 52 7.43 -0.82 -7.00
C TRP A 52 6.10 -0.90 -7.73
N VAL A 53 5.44 -2.06 -7.63
CA VAL A 53 4.08 -2.28 -8.14
C VAL A 53 3.09 -2.30 -6.97
N HIS A 54 2.17 -1.34 -6.95
CA HIS A 54 1.07 -1.31 -5.99
C HIS A 54 -0.23 -1.74 -6.66
N ALA A 55 -0.96 -2.65 -6.03
CA ALA A 55 -2.23 -3.16 -6.51
C ALA A 55 -3.32 -2.97 -5.45
N VAL A 56 -4.53 -2.67 -5.91
CA VAL A 56 -5.70 -2.45 -5.08
C VAL A 56 -6.64 -3.67 -5.04
N SER A 57 -6.32 -4.72 -5.80
CA SER A 57 -7.15 -5.93 -5.95
C SER A 57 -6.31 -7.20 -6.14
N VAL A 58 -6.88 -8.34 -5.74
CA VAL A 58 -6.31 -9.68 -5.97
C VAL A 58 -6.05 -9.94 -7.45
N GLY A 59 -6.97 -9.49 -8.32
CA GLY A 59 -6.83 -9.66 -9.77
C GLY A 59 -5.62 -8.91 -10.33
N GLU A 60 -5.35 -7.72 -9.78
CA GLU A 60 -4.21 -6.89 -10.17
C GLU A 60 -2.90 -7.49 -9.68
N ILE A 61 -2.83 -8.02 -8.45
CA ILE A 61 -1.64 -8.74 -7.98
C ILE A 61 -1.38 -9.99 -8.81
N LYS A 62 -2.43 -10.71 -9.22
CA LYS A 62 -2.27 -11.87 -10.11
C LYS A 62 -1.70 -11.47 -11.48
N ALA A 63 -2.21 -10.38 -12.07
CA ALA A 63 -1.69 -9.85 -13.31
C ALA A 63 -0.24 -9.35 -13.17
N ALA A 64 0.06 -8.66 -12.08
CA ALA A 64 1.40 -8.16 -11.76
C ALA A 64 2.40 -9.31 -11.55
N GLY A 65 1.96 -10.43 -10.96
CA GLY A 65 2.75 -11.65 -10.82
C GLY A 65 3.15 -12.27 -12.16
N ILE A 66 2.28 -12.23 -13.18
CA ILE A 66 2.59 -12.69 -14.54
C ILE A 66 3.68 -11.82 -15.19
N LEU A 67 3.69 -10.52 -14.90
CA LEU A 67 4.69 -9.58 -15.39
C LEU A 67 6.03 -9.69 -14.65
N ALA A 68 6.07 -10.25 -13.44
CA ALA A 68 7.26 -10.26 -12.60
C ALA A 68 8.50 -10.92 -13.26
N PRO A 69 8.40 -12.07 -13.95
CA PRO A 69 9.55 -12.66 -14.65
C PRO A 69 10.07 -11.80 -15.80
N LEU A 70 9.16 -11.15 -16.54
CA LEU A 70 9.52 -10.24 -17.63
C LEU A 70 10.23 -9.00 -17.11
N LEU A 71 9.73 -8.42 -16.01
CA LEU A 71 10.36 -7.28 -15.35
C LEU A 71 11.73 -7.63 -14.78
N ARG A 72 11.89 -8.82 -14.18
CA ARG A 72 13.22 -9.30 -13.73
C ARG A 72 14.19 -9.48 -14.88
N LYS A 73 13.74 -9.97 -16.03
CA LYS A 73 14.59 -10.13 -17.22
C LYS A 73 14.98 -8.80 -17.84
N ALA A 74 14.05 -7.85 -17.92
CA ALA A 74 14.30 -6.51 -18.46
C ALA A 74 15.14 -5.63 -17.52
N PHE A 75 15.00 -5.82 -16.20
CA PHE A 75 15.64 -5.01 -15.17
C PHE A 75 16.35 -5.88 -14.12
N PRO A 76 17.41 -6.62 -14.49
CA PRO A 76 18.06 -7.59 -13.60
C PRO A 76 18.73 -6.95 -12.38
N SER A 77 19.14 -5.68 -12.48
CA SER A 77 19.74 -4.93 -11.37
C SER A 77 18.71 -4.20 -10.47
N HIS A 78 17.41 -4.35 -10.73
CA HIS A 78 16.36 -3.69 -9.95
C HIS A 78 15.69 -4.68 -8.98
N ALA A 79 15.40 -4.20 -7.78
CA ALA A 79 14.55 -4.93 -6.85
C ALA A 79 13.07 -4.70 -7.21
N LEU A 80 12.30 -5.78 -7.34
CA LEU A 80 10.85 -5.70 -7.47
C LEU A 80 10.19 -5.78 -6.09
N ILE A 81 9.33 -4.82 -5.80
CA ILE A 81 8.50 -4.78 -4.59
C ILE A 81 7.04 -4.74 -5.02
N PHE A 82 6.24 -5.66 -4.47
CA PHE A 82 4.79 -5.67 -4.65
C PHE A 82 4.12 -5.28 -3.33
N SER A 83 3.19 -4.34 -3.38
CA SER A 83 2.33 -4.01 -2.24
C SER A 83 0.86 -4.10 -2.63
N THR A 84 0.03 -4.50 -1.68
CA THR A 84 -1.40 -4.72 -1.89
C THR A 84 -2.22 -4.12 -0.76
N VAL A 85 -3.44 -3.66 -1.07
CA VAL A 85 -4.41 -3.26 -0.04
C VAL A 85 -5.28 -4.43 0.41
N THR A 86 -5.37 -5.50 -0.40
CA THR A 86 -6.21 -6.66 -0.14
C THR A 86 -5.48 -7.64 0.77
N HIS A 87 -6.11 -8.01 1.89
CA HIS A 87 -5.54 -8.96 2.85
C HIS A 87 -5.30 -10.35 2.23
N THR A 88 -6.05 -10.69 1.18
CA THR A 88 -5.98 -11.97 0.48
C THR A 88 -4.86 -12.06 -0.55
N GLY A 89 -4.08 -10.97 -0.74
CA GLY A 89 -3.11 -10.84 -1.81
C GLY A 89 -3.43 -9.65 -2.67
#